data_AF-A0A926CUU9-F1
#
_entry.id   AF-A0A926CUU9-F1
#
_cell.length_a   1.000
_cell.length_b   1.000
_cell.length_c   1.000
_cell.angle_alpha   90.00
_cell.angle_beta   90.00
_cell.angle_gamma   90.00
#
_symmetry.space_group_name_H-M   'P 1'
#
loop_
_entity.id
_entity.type
_entity.pdbx_description
1 polymer ?
#
loop_
_entity_poly.entity_id
_entity_poly.type
_entity_poly.pdbx_seq_one_letter_code
_entity_poly.pdbx_strand_id
1 'polypeptide(L)'
;MTTTKIETPPVQYAEATAALDAADSILIVTHVFPDGDAIGSLLGLGLALQARYPDKRIDLAVDGGVPDYLTFVPESATVLSTLTQGAWQVM
;
A
#
# COMPACT_ATOMS: atom_id res chain seq x y z
N MET A 1 -29.03 14.14 -26.03
CA MET A 1 -28.29 13.88 -24.77
C MET A 1 -27.41 12.67 -25.05
N THR A 2 -26.14 12.89 -25.37
CA THR A 2 -25.22 11.82 -25.77
C THR A 2 -24.43 11.41 -24.54
N THR A 3 -24.69 10.22 -24.01
CA THR A 3 -23.95 9.64 -22.90
C THR A 3 -22.55 9.26 -23.39
N THR A 4 -21.54 10.07 -23.09
CA THR A 4 -20.14 9.68 -23.30
C THR A 4 -19.83 8.55 -22.32
N LYS A 5 -19.69 7.33 -22.83
CA LYS A 5 -19.17 6.19 -22.07
C LYS A 5 -17.70 6.48 -21.79
N ILE A 6 -17.35 6.79 -20.55
CA ILE A 6 -15.95 6.95 -20.16
C ILE A 6 -15.31 5.57 -20.25
N GLU A 7 -14.40 5.37 -21.20
CA GLU A 7 -13.63 4.14 -21.30
C GLU A 7 -12.53 4.17 -20.24
N THR A 8 -12.55 3.18 -19.33
CA THR A 8 -11.52 3.03 -18.32
C THR A 8 -10.21 2.62 -19.02
N PRO A 9 -9.08 3.32 -18.77
CA PRO A 9 -7.81 2.90 -19.33
C PRO A 9 -7.45 1.48 -18.85
N PRO A 10 -6.72 0.71 -19.67
CA PRO A 10 -6.31 -0.63 -19.29
C PRO A 10 -5.41 -0.57 -18.05
N VAL A 11 -5.50 -1.58 -17.20
CA VAL A 11 -4.64 -1.69 -16.01
C VAL A 11 -3.19 -1.91 -16.45
N GLN A 12 -2.27 -1.11 -15.93
CA GLN A 12 -0.86 -1.07 -16.32
C GLN A 12 0.03 -1.93 -15.40
N TYR A 13 -0.24 -3.24 -15.36
CA TYR A 13 0.48 -4.15 -14.45
C TYR A 13 1.99 -4.22 -14.73
N ALA A 14 2.41 -4.17 -15.99
CA ALA A 14 3.82 -4.30 -16.37
C ALA A 14 4.65 -3.12 -15.87
N GLU A 15 4.13 -1.90 -15.99
CA GLU A 15 4.79 -0.68 -15.54
C GLU A 15 4.87 -0.64 -14.01
N ALA A 16 3.78 -0.97 -13.32
CA ALA A 16 3.78 -1.08 -11.86
C ALA A 16 4.82 -2.11 -11.37
N THR A 17 4.91 -3.26 -12.03
CA THR A 17 5.91 -4.29 -11.68
C THR A 17 7.33 -3.79 -11.90
N ALA A 18 7.60 -3.11 -13.02
CA ALA A 18 8.92 -2.55 -13.32
C ALA A 18 9.33 -1.48 -12.28
N ALA A 19 8.39 -0.65 -11.83
CA ALA A 19 8.63 0.32 -10.77
C ALA A 19 8.99 -0.36 -9.44
N LEU A 20 8.28 -1.44 -9.08
CA LEU A 20 8.58 -2.24 -7.89
C LEU A 20 9.95 -2.93 -7.97
N ASP A 21 10.31 -3.47 -9.13
CA ASP A 21 11.61 -4.12 -9.36
C ASP A 21 12.76 -3.11 -9.22
N ALA A 22 12.59 -1.88 -9.70
CA ALA A 22 13.60 -0.83 -9.68
C ALA A 22 13.77 -0.13 -8.32
N ALA A 23 12.78 -0.19 -7.42
CA ALA A 23 12.82 0.51 -6.14
C ALA A 23 13.59 -0.29 -5.06
N ASP A 24 14.51 0.33 -4.33
CA ASP A 24 15.18 -0.32 -3.18
C ASP A 24 14.35 -0.27 -1.89
N SER A 25 13.47 0.73 -1.81
CA SER A 25 12.57 0.95 -0.67
C SER A 25 11.18 1.34 -1.15
N ILE A 26 10.16 0.72 -0.57
CA ILE A 26 8.75 0.90 -0.94
C ILE A 26 7.98 1.27 0.32
N LEU A 27 7.14 2.29 0.22
CA LEU A 27 6.20 2.69 1.25
C LEU A 27 4.78 2.45 0.71
N ILE A 28 3.99 1.65 1.41
CA ILE A 28 2.59 1.40 1.09
C ILE A 28 1.74 2.14 2.11
N VAL A 29 0.82 2.96 1.61
CA VAL A 29 -0.11 3.75 2.41
C VAL A 29 -1.54 3.52 1.95
N THR A 30 -2.49 3.96 2.77
CA THR A 30 -3.90 4.07 2.39
C THR A 30 -4.45 5.43 2.80
N HIS A 31 -5.73 5.68 2.50
CA HIS A 31 -6.40 6.91 2.88
C HIS A 31 -6.64 7.03 4.38
N VAL A 32 -6.91 8.25 4.85
CA VAL A 32 -7.34 8.53 6.22
C VAL A 32 -8.63 7.79 6.56
N PHE A 33 -8.82 7.41 7.83
CA PHE A 33 -9.96 6.61 8.30
C PHE A 33 -10.15 5.33 7.47
N PRO A 34 -9.17 4.42 7.46
CA PRO A 34 -9.24 3.23 6.64
C PRO A 34 -10.36 2.30 7.10
N ASP A 35 -11.00 1.66 6.13
CA ASP A 35 -11.95 0.58 6.37
C ASP A 35 -11.25 -0.80 6.26
N GLY A 36 -12.05 -1.86 6.32
CA GLY A 36 -11.53 -3.22 6.22
C GLY A 36 -10.86 -3.52 4.87
N ASP A 37 -11.33 -2.90 3.78
CA ASP A 37 -10.74 -3.08 2.45
C ASP A 37 -9.38 -2.38 2.35
N ALA A 38 -9.28 -1.15 2.88
CA ALA A 38 -8.03 -0.41 2.96
C ALA A 38 -6.95 -1.16 3.76
N ILE A 39 -7.28 -1.64 4.96
CA ILE A 39 -6.32 -2.39 5.79
C ILE A 39 -6.00 -3.75 5.17
N GLY A 40 -7.00 -4.46 4.66
CA GLY A 40 -6.83 -5.75 4.00
C GLY A 40 -5.95 -5.67 2.76
N SER A 41 -6.17 -4.66 1.92
CA SER A 41 -5.38 -4.41 0.70
C SER A 41 -3.94 -3.98 1.03
N LEU A 42 -3.77 -3.10 2.02
CA LEU A 42 -2.45 -2.66 2.49
C LEU A 42 -1.61 -3.85 2.98
N LEU A 43 -2.17 -4.66 3.89
CA LEU A 43 -1.49 -5.83 4.45
C LEU A 43 -1.28 -6.92 3.38
N GLY A 44 -2.33 -7.24 2.61
CA GLY A 44 -2.27 -8.27 1.58
C GLY A 44 -1.20 -7.98 0.53
N LEU A 45 -1.14 -6.74 0.04
CA LEU A 45 -0.11 -6.33 -0.92
C LEU A 45 1.27 -6.25 -0.25
N GLY A 46 1.38 -5.62 0.91
CA GLY A 46 2.66 -5.44 1.59
C GLY A 46 3.34 -6.75 1.97
N LEU A 47 2.60 -7.70 2.54
CA LEU A 47 3.12 -9.02 2.89
C LEU A 47 3.54 -9.82 1.64
N ALA A 48 2.75 -9.74 0.55
CA ALA A 48 3.09 -10.39 -0.70
C ALA A 48 4.38 -9.82 -1.32
N LEU A 49 4.57 -8.50 -1.26
CA LEU A 49 5.78 -7.84 -1.76
C LEU A 49 6.99 -8.13 -0.86
N GLN A 50 6.83 -8.15 0.46
CA GLN A 50 7.89 -8.55 1.40
C GLN A 50 8.36 -9.98 1.13
N ALA A 51 7.43 -10.90 0.86
CA ALA A 51 7.75 -12.27 0.49
C ALA A 51 8.45 -12.37 -0.88
N ARG A 52 8.07 -11.53 -1.84
CA ARG A 52 8.65 -11.49 -3.19
C ARG A 52 10.04 -10.84 -3.21
N TYR A 53 10.27 -9.84 -2.37
CA TYR A 53 11.48 -9.03 -2.35
C TYR A 53 12.10 -8.98 -0.95
N PRO A 54 12.67 -10.10 -0.47
CA PRO A 54 13.17 -10.20 0.90
C PRO A 54 14.32 -9.22 1.23
N ASP A 55 15.05 -8.76 0.20
CA ASP A 55 16.17 -7.83 0.36
C ASP A 55 15.77 -6.35 0.26
N LYS A 56 14.50 -6.04 -0.07
CA LYS A 56 14.00 -4.66 -0.19
C LYS A 56 13.36 -4.20 1.12
N ARG A 57 13.46 -2.90 1.42
CA ARG A 57 12.75 -2.31 2.56
C ARG A 57 11.31 -1.98 2.17
N ILE A 58 10.33 -2.65 2.77
CA ILE A 58 8.91 -2.43 2.47
C ILE A 58 8.16 -2.12 3.76
N ASP A 59 7.79 -0.85 3.91
CA ASP A 59 7.04 -0.38 5.07
C ASP A 59 5.56 -0.16 4.73
N LEU A 60 4.71 -0.50 5.69
CA LEU A 60 3.27 -0.28 5.62
C LEU A 60 2.93 0.81 6.63
N ALA A 61 2.25 1.86 6.21
CA ALA A 61 1.91 2.96 7.11
C ALA A 61 0.48 3.45 6.92
N VAL A 62 -0.13 3.82 8.04
CA VAL A 62 -1.46 4.40 8.12
C VAL A 62 -1.36 5.55 9.12
N ASP A 63 -1.83 6.74 8.75
CA ASP A 63 -1.85 7.87 9.68
C ASP A 63 -2.76 7.54 10.88
N GLY A 64 -2.19 7.56 12.08
CA GLY A 64 -2.87 7.13 13.31
C GLY A 64 -2.91 5.61 13.54
N GLY A 65 -2.39 4.81 12.61
CA GLY A 65 -2.32 3.35 12.71
C GLY A 65 -3.62 2.64 12.33
N VAL A 66 -3.67 1.32 12.57
CA VAL A 66 -4.84 0.50 12.30
C VAL A 66 -5.95 0.80 13.32
N PRO A 67 -7.20 1.06 12.91
CA PRO A 67 -8.31 1.25 13.84
C PRO A 67 -8.50 0.05 14.77
N ASP A 68 -8.85 0.30 16.03
CA ASP A 68 -8.98 -0.74 17.07
C ASP A 68 -9.83 -1.95 16.64
N TYR A 69 -10.94 -1.69 15.94
CA TYR A 69 -11.85 -2.74 15.47
C TYR A 69 -11.29 -3.62 14.34
N LEU A 70 -10.13 -3.25 13.76
CA LEU A 70 -9.40 -4.01 12.74
C LEU A 70 -8.08 -4.61 13.26
N THR A 71 -7.75 -4.41 14.54
CA THR A 71 -6.53 -4.99 15.15
C THR A 71 -6.53 -6.52 15.22
N PHE A 72 -7.69 -7.15 15.02
CA PHE A 72 -7.79 -8.61 14.90
C PHE A 72 -7.18 -9.15 13.60
N VAL A 73 -6.95 -8.29 12.60
CA VAL A 73 -6.38 -8.70 11.32
C VAL A 73 -4.91 -9.11 11.55
N PRO A 74 -4.46 -10.27 11.04
CA PRO A 74 -3.08 -10.71 11.17
C PRO A 74 -2.09 -9.65 10.68
N GLU A 75 -0.96 -9.53 11.36
CA GLU A 75 0.10 -8.55 11.04
C GLU A 75 -0.31 -7.07 11.12
N SER A 76 -1.53 -6.73 11.57
CA SER A 76 -1.97 -5.33 11.73
C SER A 76 -1.07 -4.50 12.65
N ALA A 77 -0.44 -5.12 13.65
CA ALA A 77 0.50 -4.47 14.56
C ALA A 77 1.82 -4.05 13.90
N THR A 78 2.12 -4.55 12.69
CA THR A 78 3.33 -4.17 11.93
C THR A 78 3.16 -2.85 11.18
N VAL A 79 1.93 -2.36 11.05
CA VAL A 79 1.61 -1.12 10.35
C VAL A 79 2.06 0.08 11.19
N LEU A 80 2.89 0.93 10.59
CA LEU A 80 3.42 2.12 11.23
C LEU A 80 2.35 3.20 11.34
N SER A 81 2.11 3.70 12.55
CA SER A 81 1.20 4.82 12.83
C SER A 81 1.82 6.19 12.55
N THR A 82 3.16 6.24 12.43
CA THR A 82 3.93 7.44 12.11
C THR A 82 5.22 7.02 11.43
N LEU A 83 5.59 7.71 10.35
CA LEU A 83 6.89 7.53 9.71
C LEU A 83 7.94 8.37 10.43
N THR A 84 8.82 7.70 11.16
CA THR A 84 9.90 8.37 11.92
C THR A 84 11.20 8.50 11.14
N GLN A 85 11.36 7.72 10.05
CA GLN A 85 12.56 7.69 9.19
C GLN A 85 12.23 7.31 7.74
N GLY A 86 12.97 7.88 6.79
CA GLY A 86 12.92 7.55 5.36
C GLY A 86 12.91 8.81 4.48
N ALA A 87 13.68 8.78 3.37
CA ALA A 87 13.60 9.76 2.29
C ALA A 87 12.68 9.19 1.21
N TRP A 88 11.37 9.30 1.42
CA TRP A 88 10.38 8.85 0.45
C TRP A 88 10.20 9.93 -0.60
N GLN A 89 10.27 9.56 -1.88
CA GLN A 89 9.90 10.46 -2.97
C GLN A 89 8.37 10.60 -2.97
N VAL A 90 7.87 11.49 -2.12
CA VAL A 90 6.48 11.94 -2.17
C VAL A 90 6.49 13.20 -3.04
N MET A 91 6.31 12.98 -4.35
CA MET A 91 6.55 13.89 -5.49
C MET A 91 7.94 13.81 -6.11
#